data_AF-A0A8T5ELP1-F1
#
_entry.id   AF-A0A8T5ELP1-F1
#
_cell.length_a   1.000
_cell.length_b   1.000
_cell.length_c   1.000
_cell.angle_alpha   90.00
_cell.angle_beta   90.00
_cell.angle_gamma   90.00
#
_symmetry.space_group_name_H-M   'P 1'
#
loop_
_entity.id
_entity.type
_entity.pdbx_description
1 polymer ?
#
loop_
_entity_poly.entity_id
_entity_poly.type
_entity_poly.pdbx_seq_one_letter_code
_entity_poly.pdbx_strand_id
1 'polypeptide(L)'
;MTAPSRVFVPSVTEEDGGAIGLGVFSSEETAWKVLRRFLRKSHLMSLKRSDLVIWEVDQVGEDGMTVLTSMHCRDCPVCKRRTFWVDLDTFSAMCTGHSCEAWIEESTIEPGIIDLGWPPTRFLKQAENLEDAISELNKIGAQLEAAGRTPDTVFTSTLEE
;
A
#
# COMPACT_ATOMS: atom_id res chain seq x y z
N MET A 1 -1.70 36.74 -10.72
CA MET A 1 -2.28 35.82 -9.71
C MET A 1 -1.16 34.88 -9.32
N THR A 2 -0.79 34.84 -8.04
CA THR A 2 0.13 33.84 -7.50
C THR A 2 -0.52 32.46 -7.69
N ALA A 3 0.23 31.47 -8.14
CA ALA A 3 -0.28 30.11 -8.22
C ALA A 3 -0.78 29.69 -6.82
N PRO A 4 -1.92 29.01 -6.69
CA PRO A 4 -2.39 28.50 -5.41
C PRO A 4 -1.29 27.61 -4.80
N SER A 5 -1.09 27.78 -3.49
CA SER A 5 -0.17 26.94 -2.75
C SER A 5 -0.84 25.59 -2.54
N ARG A 6 -0.13 24.50 -2.83
CA ARG A 6 -0.66 23.15 -2.62
C ARG A 6 -0.06 22.51 -1.38
N VAL A 7 -0.83 21.65 -0.71
CA VAL A 7 -0.37 20.81 0.40
C VAL A 7 -0.71 19.35 0.14
N PHE A 8 0.04 18.46 0.75
CA PHE A 8 -0.06 17.01 0.63
C PHE A 8 -0.51 16.43 1.96
N VAL A 9 -1.62 15.71 1.93
CA VAL A 9 -2.35 15.23 3.11
C VAL A 9 -2.44 13.70 3.05
N PRO A 10 -1.49 12.97 3.67
CA PRO A 10 -1.61 11.53 3.83
C PRO A 10 -2.61 11.18 4.93
N SER A 11 -3.42 10.17 4.70
CA SER A 11 -4.40 9.67 5.68
C SER A 11 -4.57 8.16 5.59
N VAL A 12 -5.13 7.57 6.64
CA VAL A 12 -5.57 6.18 6.66
C VAL A 12 -7.02 6.11 7.15
N THR A 13 -7.77 5.13 6.66
CA THR A 13 -9.14 4.86 7.10
C THR A 13 -9.18 3.52 7.83
N GLU A 14 -9.78 3.52 9.01
CA GLU A 14 -10.07 2.35 9.84
C GLU A 14 -11.27 1.56 9.28
N GLU A 15 -11.39 0.29 9.68
CA GLU A 15 -12.49 -0.57 9.21
C GLU A 15 -13.87 0.02 9.52
N ASP A 16 -14.03 0.64 10.70
CA ASP A 16 -15.24 1.33 11.16
C ASP A 16 -15.58 2.63 10.40
N GLY A 17 -14.67 3.09 9.53
CA GLY A 17 -14.83 4.32 8.75
C GLY A 17 -14.19 5.56 9.37
N GLY A 18 -13.55 5.46 10.54
CA GLY A 18 -12.73 6.52 11.09
C GLY A 18 -11.58 6.88 10.16
N ALA A 19 -11.33 8.16 9.94
CA ALA A 19 -10.20 8.64 9.15
C ALA A 19 -9.15 9.28 10.07
N ILE A 20 -7.90 8.86 9.93
CA ILE A 20 -6.76 9.39 10.67
C ILE A 20 -5.88 10.16 9.70
N GLY A 21 -5.82 11.48 9.87
CA GLY A 21 -4.85 12.33 9.17
C GLY A 21 -3.45 12.14 9.74
N LEU A 22 -2.47 11.89 8.86
CA LEU A 22 -1.07 11.69 9.26
C LEU A 22 -0.24 12.98 9.22
N GLY A 23 -0.85 14.09 8.79
CA GLY A 23 -0.26 15.43 8.75
C GLY A 23 -0.65 16.19 7.49
N VAL A 24 -0.15 17.42 7.39
CA VAL A 24 -0.29 18.29 6.21
C VAL A 24 1.11 18.80 5.87
N PHE A 25 1.56 18.56 4.65
CA PHE A 25 2.95 18.81 4.24
C PHE A 25 3.01 19.69 3.01
N SER A 26 4.00 20.57 2.90
CA SER A 26 4.26 21.36 1.70
C SER A 26 5.03 20.61 0.60
N SER A 27 5.45 19.37 0.87
CA SER A 27 6.26 18.54 -0.02
C SER A 27 5.67 17.13 -0.13
N GLU A 28 5.46 16.68 -1.37
CA GLU A 28 4.97 15.33 -1.68
C GLU A 28 5.91 14.25 -1.13
N GLU A 29 7.22 14.44 -1.30
CA GLU A 29 8.25 13.52 -0.83
C GLU A 29 8.16 13.29 0.69
N THR A 30 7.90 14.35 1.45
CA THR A 30 7.75 14.27 2.91
C THR A 30 6.48 13.54 3.29
N ALA A 31 5.36 13.86 2.63
CA ALA A 31 4.09 13.16 2.84
C ALA A 31 4.22 11.66 2.56
N TRP A 32 4.88 11.28 1.46
CA TRP A 32 5.18 9.89 1.13
C TRP A 32 6.04 9.19 2.18
N LYS A 33 7.10 9.85 2.66
CA LYS A 33 7.97 9.31 3.72
C LYS A 33 7.17 9.02 5.00
N VAL A 34 6.30 9.94 5.39
CA VAL A 34 5.43 9.78 6.57
C VAL A 34 4.44 8.64 6.37
N LEU A 35 3.74 8.62 5.23
CA LEU A 35 2.79 7.57 4.90
C LEU A 35 3.45 6.19 4.92
N ARG A 36 4.52 5.99 4.15
CA ARG A 36 5.24 4.69 4.09
C ARG A 36 5.74 4.24 5.46
N ARG A 37 6.24 5.18 6.28
CA ARG A 37 6.68 4.87 7.65
C ARG A 37 5.53 4.41 8.53
N PHE A 38 4.36 5.03 8.39
CA PHE A 38 3.14 4.64 9.11
C PHE A 38 2.66 3.25 8.67
N LEU A 39 2.56 3.00 7.36
CA LEU A 39 2.04 1.73 6.83
C LEU A 39 2.85 0.50 7.24
N ARG A 40 4.15 0.66 7.56
CA ARG A 40 4.96 -0.43 8.17
C ARG A 40 4.39 -0.96 9.49
N LYS A 41 3.64 -0.14 10.21
CA LYS A 41 2.96 -0.48 11.47
C LYS A 41 1.48 -0.83 11.29
N SER A 42 0.98 -0.87 10.05
CA SER A 42 -0.45 -1.13 9.74
C SER A 42 -1.00 -2.40 10.38
N HIS A 43 -0.18 -3.43 10.53
CA HIS A 43 -0.54 -4.69 11.20
C HIS A 43 -0.91 -4.56 12.69
N LEU A 44 -0.69 -3.41 13.32
CA LEU A 44 -1.07 -3.13 14.71
C LEU A 44 -2.46 -2.47 14.80
N MET A 45 -3.12 -2.24 13.68
CA MET A 45 -4.37 -1.47 13.58
C MET A 45 -5.33 -2.12 12.58
N SER A 46 -6.63 -1.90 12.77
CA SER A 46 -7.66 -2.38 11.85
C SER A 46 -7.92 -1.36 10.74
N LEU A 47 -7.01 -1.31 9.76
CA LEU A 47 -7.06 -0.36 8.64
C LEU A 47 -7.62 -1.00 7.37
N LYS A 48 -8.38 -0.25 6.58
CA LYS A 48 -8.93 -0.69 5.29
C LYS A 48 -8.37 0.04 4.07
N ARG A 49 -8.02 1.33 4.22
CA ARG A 49 -7.64 2.21 3.12
C ARG A 49 -6.60 3.22 3.58
N SER A 50 -5.79 3.70 2.66
CA SER A 50 -4.91 4.85 2.88
C SER A 50 -4.85 5.69 1.62
N ASP A 51 -4.79 6.99 1.79
CA ASP A 51 -4.89 7.96 0.70
C ASP A 51 -3.77 8.99 0.85
N LEU A 52 -3.23 9.42 -0.28
CA LEU A 52 -2.42 10.64 -0.35
C LEU A 52 -3.15 11.63 -1.25
N VAL A 53 -3.47 12.79 -0.72
CA VAL A 53 -4.32 13.77 -1.40
C VAL A 53 -3.59 15.12 -1.48
N ILE A 54 -3.72 15.81 -2.60
CA ILE A 54 -3.35 17.21 -2.75
C ILE A 54 -4.55 18.07 -2.40
N TRP A 55 -4.35 19.06 -1.53
CA TRP A 55 -5.29 20.16 -1.34
C TRP A 55 -4.71 21.47 -1.87
N GLU A 56 -5.51 22.18 -2.66
CA GLU A 56 -5.22 23.55 -3.07
C GLU A 56 -5.66 24.52 -1.97
N VAL A 57 -4.71 25.30 -1.45
CA VAL A 57 -4.97 26.28 -0.39
C VAL A 57 -5.81 27.42 -0.95
N ASP A 58 -6.79 27.87 -0.16
CA ASP A 58 -7.75 28.92 -0.51
C ASP A 58 -8.69 28.57 -1.70
N GLN A 59 -8.75 27.30 -2.11
CA GLN A 59 -9.72 26.80 -3.08
C GLN A 59 -10.93 26.18 -2.36
N VAL A 60 -12.14 26.51 -2.83
CA VAL A 60 -13.40 25.96 -2.31
C VAL A 60 -14.03 25.07 -3.37
N GLY A 61 -14.60 23.94 -2.96
CA GLY A 61 -15.28 22.99 -3.83
C GLY A 61 -14.44 21.76 -4.18
N GLU A 62 -14.99 20.89 -5.02
CA GLU A 62 -14.38 19.61 -5.39
C GLU A 62 -13.04 19.78 -6.13
N ASP A 63 -12.89 20.87 -6.88
CA ASP A 63 -11.64 21.22 -7.57
C ASP A 63 -10.46 21.54 -6.63
N GLY A 64 -10.74 21.75 -5.33
CA GLY A 64 -9.70 22.00 -4.32
C GLY A 64 -8.98 20.74 -3.84
N MET A 65 -9.43 19.55 -4.26
CA MET A 65 -8.90 18.27 -3.79
C MET A 65 -8.60 17.33 -4.95
N THR A 66 -7.37 16.82 -5.01
CA THR A 66 -6.97 15.78 -5.97
C THR A 66 -6.39 14.59 -5.24
N VAL A 67 -6.98 13.41 -5.42
CA VAL A 67 -6.42 12.16 -4.87
C VAL A 67 -5.24 11.74 -5.74
N LEU A 68 -4.04 11.63 -5.15
CA LEU A 68 -2.84 11.16 -5.87
C LEU A 68 -2.76 9.63 -5.93
N THR A 69 -3.12 8.98 -4.83
CA THR A 69 -3.09 7.52 -4.72
C THR A 69 -4.08 7.07 -3.66
N SER A 70 -4.68 5.90 -3.89
CA SER A 70 -5.50 5.18 -2.93
C SER A 70 -4.98 3.76 -2.81
N MET A 71 -4.46 3.40 -1.64
CA MET A 71 -4.00 2.04 -1.36
C MET A 71 -5.00 1.29 -0.47
N HIS A 72 -5.21 0.02 -0.78
CA HIS A 72 -6.06 -0.87 -0.01
C HIS A 72 -5.27 -1.82 0.87
N CYS A 73 -5.77 -2.02 2.09
CA CYS A 73 -5.24 -3.01 3.02
C CYS A 73 -5.77 -4.41 2.66
N ARG A 74 -4.88 -5.30 2.21
CA ARG A 74 -5.19 -6.69 1.82
C ARG A 74 -4.09 -7.63 2.32
N ASP A 75 -4.34 -8.93 2.28
CA ASP A 75 -3.30 -9.89 2.65
C ASP A 75 -2.23 -9.97 1.54
N CYS A 76 -0.97 -9.87 1.94
CA CYS A 76 0.14 -10.04 1.01
C CYS A 76 0.16 -11.49 0.48
N PRO A 77 0.21 -11.72 -0.84
CA PRO A 77 0.20 -13.07 -1.40
C PRO A 77 1.39 -13.93 -0.97
N VAL A 78 2.51 -13.29 -0.62
CA VAL A 78 3.74 -13.97 -0.19
C VAL A 78 3.77 -14.23 1.32
N CYS A 79 3.73 -13.17 2.15
CA CYS A 79 3.90 -13.34 3.60
C CYS A 79 2.59 -13.48 4.37
N LYS A 80 1.43 -13.39 3.70
CA LYS A 80 0.07 -13.46 4.28
C LYS A 80 -0.25 -12.43 5.34
N ARG A 81 0.68 -11.53 5.65
CA ARG A 81 0.44 -10.41 6.53
C ARG A 81 -0.55 -9.46 5.86
N ARG A 82 -1.58 -9.07 6.59
CA ARG A 82 -2.44 -7.96 6.21
C ARG A 82 -1.62 -6.68 6.14
N THR A 83 -1.54 -6.11 4.95
CA THR A 83 -0.69 -4.96 4.66
C THR A 83 -1.32 -4.12 3.56
N PHE A 84 -0.94 -2.86 3.47
CA PHE A 84 -1.24 -2.06 2.28
C PHE A 84 -0.46 -2.66 1.12
N TRP A 85 -1.19 -3.24 0.17
CA TRP A 85 -0.61 -4.03 -0.91
C TRP A 85 -1.04 -3.56 -2.28
N VAL A 86 -2.17 -2.87 -2.51
CA VAL A 86 -2.61 -2.52 -3.89
C VAL A 86 -3.05 -1.07 -3.98
N ASP A 87 -2.46 -0.32 -4.90
CA ASP A 87 -3.04 0.87 -5.51
C ASP A 87 -3.85 0.43 -6.74
N LEU A 88 -5.18 0.61 -6.68
CA LEU A 88 -6.09 0.19 -7.75
C LEU A 88 -6.11 1.16 -8.93
N ASP A 89 -5.65 2.40 -8.74
CA ASP A 89 -5.66 3.43 -9.78
C ASP A 89 -4.40 3.32 -10.66
N THR A 90 -3.26 2.98 -10.05
CA THR A 90 -1.96 2.83 -10.76
C THR A 90 -1.56 1.38 -11.03
N PHE A 91 -2.39 0.40 -10.65
CA PHE A 91 -2.10 -1.04 -10.75
C PHE A 91 -0.75 -1.44 -10.14
N SER A 92 -0.29 -0.69 -9.14
CA SER A 92 0.94 -0.96 -8.40
C SER A 92 0.62 -1.67 -7.10
N ALA A 93 1.44 -2.63 -6.73
CA ALA A 93 1.33 -3.36 -5.48
C ALA A 93 2.68 -3.45 -4.78
N MET A 94 2.75 -3.18 -3.47
CA MET A 94 3.98 -3.40 -2.70
C MET A 94 3.67 -3.72 -1.24
N CYS A 95 4.23 -4.82 -0.74
CA CYS A 95 4.09 -5.20 0.66
C CYS A 95 4.94 -4.29 1.55
N THR A 96 4.28 -3.48 2.38
CA THR A 96 4.97 -2.60 3.33
C THR A 96 5.55 -3.29 4.57
N GLY A 97 5.38 -4.62 4.69
CA GLY A 97 5.99 -5.44 5.73
C GLY A 97 7.52 -5.51 5.61
N HIS A 98 8.22 -5.22 6.72
CA HIS A 98 9.67 -5.01 6.79
C HIS A 98 10.56 -6.10 6.18
N SER A 99 10.10 -7.35 6.09
CA SER A 99 10.90 -8.49 5.61
C SER A 99 10.37 -9.11 4.32
N CYS A 100 9.25 -8.63 3.80
CA CYS A 100 8.64 -9.22 2.61
C CYS A 100 8.97 -8.38 1.38
N GLU A 101 8.50 -7.14 1.33
CA GLU A 101 8.78 -6.22 0.21
C GLU A 101 8.45 -6.83 -1.17
N ALA A 102 7.54 -7.80 -1.23
CA ALA A 102 7.02 -8.28 -2.51
C ALA A 102 6.36 -7.11 -3.24
N TRP A 103 6.31 -7.16 -4.57
CA TRP A 103 5.76 -6.07 -5.37
C TRP A 103 5.22 -6.56 -6.72
N ILE A 104 4.34 -5.74 -7.31
CA ILE A 104 3.80 -5.83 -8.66
C ILE A 104 3.77 -4.41 -9.24
N GLU A 105 4.19 -4.21 -10.48
CA GLU A 105 4.04 -2.93 -11.18
C GLU A 105 3.87 -3.15 -12.68
N GLU A 106 3.25 -2.20 -13.38
CA GLU A 106 3.29 -2.21 -14.84
C GLU A 106 4.73 -2.00 -15.32
N SER A 107 5.15 -2.80 -16.29
CA SER A 107 6.51 -2.77 -16.80
C SER A 107 6.79 -1.41 -17.46
N THR A 108 7.94 -0.82 -17.11
CA THR A 108 8.38 0.47 -17.67
C THR A 108 8.99 0.34 -19.07
N ILE A 109 9.17 -0.90 -19.56
CA ILE A 109 9.83 -1.22 -20.83
C ILE A 109 8.79 -1.60 -21.88
N GLU A 110 7.85 -2.47 -21.50
CA GLU A 110 6.79 -3.00 -22.34
C GLU A 110 5.41 -2.73 -21.70
N PRO A 111 4.62 -1.80 -22.27
CA PRO A 111 3.28 -1.49 -21.77
C PRO A 111 2.34 -2.69 -21.82
N GLY A 112 1.47 -2.83 -20.82
CA GLY A 112 0.55 -3.97 -20.70
C GLY A 112 1.18 -5.27 -20.19
N ILE A 113 2.50 -5.30 -19.98
CA ILE A 113 3.15 -6.37 -19.22
C ILE A 113 3.25 -5.96 -17.76
N ILE A 114 3.09 -6.93 -16.86
CA ILE A 114 3.21 -6.72 -15.43
C ILE A 114 4.47 -7.37 -14.91
N ASP A 115 5.35 -6.56 -14.31
CA ASP A 115 6.52 -7.04 -13.58
C ASP A 115 6.11 -7.36 -12.14
N LEU A 116 6.68 -8.43 -11.59
CA LEU A 116 6.49 -8.80 -10.19
C LEU A 116 7.79 -9.32 -9.59
N GLY A 117 7.94 -9.11 -8.28
CA GLY A 117 9.15 -9.52 -7.59
C GLY A 117 8.99 -9.80 -6.11
N TRP A 118 9.96 -10.55 -5.59
CA TRP A 118 10.16 -10.76 -4.17
C TRP A 118 11.66 -10.69 -3.84
N PRO A 119 12.16 -9.55 -3.32
CA PRO A 119 13.59 -9.30 -3.12
C PRO A 119 14.35 -10.34 -2.28
N PRO A 120 13.79 -10.91 -1.17
CA PRO A 120 14.51 -11.85 -0.30
C PRO A 120 15.07 -13.10 -1.01
N THR A 121 14.45 -13.53 -2.11
CA THR A 121 14.94 -14.66 -2.92
C THR A 121 15.42 -14.25 -4.31
N ARG A 122 15.44 -12.94 -4.60
CA ARG A 122 15.67 -12.38 -5.95
C ARG A 122 14.71 -12.95 -6.99
N PHE A 123 13.51 -13.30 -6.57
CA PHE A 123 12.46 -13.73 -7.49
C PHE A 123 11.99 -12.52 -8.31
N LEU A 124 11.99 -12.68 -9.62
CA LEU A 124 11.53 -11.70 -10.61
C LEU A 124 10.83 -12.47 -11.72
N LYS A 125 9.66 -12.00 -12.14
CA LYS A 125 8.88 -12.61 -13.23
C LYS A 125 8.03 -11.55 -13.91
N GLN A 126 7.57 -11.87 -15.12
CA GLN A 126 6.58 -11.11 -15.88
C GLN A 126 5.28 -11.91 -15.98
N ALA A 127 4.17 -11.19 -15.98
CA ALA A 127 2.82 -11.71 -16.14
C ALA A 127 2.03 -10.86 -17.13
N GLU A 128 1.01 -11.46 -17.76
CA GLU A 128 0.16 -10.79 -18.74
C GLU A 128 -0.91 -9.89 -18.09
N ASN A 129 -1.23 -10.15 -16.82
CA ASN A 129 -2.25 -9.43 -16.07
C ASN A 129 -2.02 -9.55 -14.55
N LEU A 130 -2.82 -8.79 -13.79
CA LEU A 130 -2.67 -8.68 -12.35
C LEU A 130 -3.04 -9.98 -11.64
N GLU A 131 -4.06 -10.70 -12.12
CA GLU A 131 -4.44 -11.99 -11.55
C GLU A 131 -3.29 -13.01 -11.64
N ASP A 132 -2.61 -13.07 -12.78
CA ASP A 132 -1.47 -13.94 -13.00
C ASP A 132 -0.28 -13.56 -12.12
N ALA A 133 0.02 -12.27 -11.99
CA ALA A 133 1.07 -11.78 -11.08
C ALA A 133 0.77 -12.17 -9.61
N ILE A 134 -0.46 -11.97 -9.16
CA ILE A 134 -0.90 -12.36 -7.81
C ILE A 134 -0.82 -13.89 -7.65
N SER A 135 -1.21 -14.66 -8.66
CA SER A 135 -1.13 -16.12 -8.66
C SER A 135 0.32 -16.62 -8.50
N GLU A 136 1.26 -16.02 -9.23
CA GLU A 136 2.68 -16.35 -9.13
C GLU A 136 3.26 -16.06 -7.73
N LEU A 137 2.95 -14.90 -7.15
CA LEU A 137 3.36 -14.59 -5.78
C LEU A 137 2.70 -15.51 -4.74
N ASN A 138 1.45 -15.94 -4.97
CA ASN A 138 0.78 -16.89 -4.09
C ASN A 138 1.45 -18.27 -4.09
N LYS A 139 1.99 -18.73 -5.22
CA LYS A 139 2.76 -19.98 -5.29
C LYS A 139 3.97 -19.93 -4.35
N ILE A 140 4.65 -18.79 -4.29
CA ILE A 140 5.75 -18.56 -3.35
C ILE A 140 5.24 -18.59 -1.90
N GLY A 141 4.15 -17.87 -1.61
CA GLY A 141 3.55 -17.85 -0.28
C GLY A 141 3.17 -19.26 0.21
N ALA A 142 2.56 -20.07 -0.66
CA ALA A 142 2.20 -21.45 -0.35
C ALA A 142 3.43 -22.34 -0.07
N GLN A 143 4.55 -22.13 -0.78
CA GLN A 143 5.80 -22.82 -0.48
C GLN A 143 6.38 -22.43 0.88
N LEU A 144 6.28 -21.15 1.26
CA LEU A 144 6.72 -20.66 2.57
C LEU A 144 5.86 -21.22 3.71
N GLU A 145 4.54 -21.26 3.51
CA GLU A 145 3.58 -21.88 4.41
C GLU A 145 3.90 -23.37 4.62
N ALA A 146 4.08 -24.12 3.53
CA ALA A 146 4.43 -25.53 3.59
C ALA A 146 5.78 -25.78 4.29
N ALA A 147 6.69 -24.80 4.25
CA ALA A 147 7.97 -24.82 4.96
C ALA A 147 7.90 -24.31 6.41
N GLY A 148 6.71 -23.94 6.92
CA GLY A 148 6.50 -23.46 8.28
C GLY A 148 7.02 -22.03 8.54
N ARG A 149 7.08 -21.18 7.51
CA ARG A 149 7.67 -19.82 7.58
C ARG A 149 6.65 -18.68 7.50
N THR A 150 5.40 -18.90 7.87
CA THR A 150 4.42 -17.81 7.97
C THR A 150 4.60 -17.02 9.26
N PRO A 151 4.24 -15.72 9.28
CA PRO A 151 4.10 -14.98 10.52
C PRO A 151 3.08 -15.69 11.41
N ASP A 152 3.49 -16.08 12.62
CA ASP A 152 2.57 -16.55 13.64
C ASP A 152 1.46 -15.50 13.88
N THR A 153 0.27 -16.03 14.11
CA THR A 153 -1.05 -15.40 14.22
C THR A 153 -1.15 -13.96 14.74
N VAL A 154 -2.01 -13.21 14.04
CA VAL A 154 -2.92 -12.11 14.44
C VAL A 154 -2.80 -11.67 15.90
N PHE A 155 -2.53 -10.37 16.12
CA PHE A 155 -2.89 -9.69 17.37
C PHE A 155 -4.40 -9.80 17.57
N THR A 156 -4.86 -10.83 18.28
CA THR A 156 -6.10 -10.72 19.02
C THR A 156 -5.88 -9.60 20.03
N SER A 157 -6.51 -8.46 19.80
CA SER A 157 -6.87 -7.57 20.90
C SER A 157 -7.91 -8.30 21.75
N THR A 158 -7.46 -9.24 22.56
CA THR A 158 -8.17 -9.59 23.79
C THR A 158 -8.07 -8.35 24.69
N LEU A 159 -9.08 -7.49 24.58
CA LEU A 159 -9.55 -6.75 25.74
C LEU A 159 -10.20 -7.79 26.65
N GLU A 160 -9.45 -8.30 27.61
CA GLU A 160 -10.02 -8.94 28.79
C GLU A 160 -9.44 -8.24 30.04
N GLU A 161 -10.38 -7.58 30.73
CA GLU A 161 -10.39 -6.96 32.07
C GLU A 161 -9.62 -5.66 32.32
#